data_AF-A0A4R2GGE5-F1
#
_entry.id   AF-A0A4R2GGE5-F1
#
_cell.length_a   1.000
_cell.length_b   1.000
_cell.length_c   1.000
_cell.angle_alpha   90.00
_cell.angle_beta   90.00
_cell.angle_gamma   90.00
#
_symmetry.space_group_name_H-M   'P 1'
#
loop_
_entity.id
_entity.type
_entity.pdbx_description
1 polymer ?
#
loop_
_entity_poly.entity_id
_entity_poly.type
_entity_poly.pdbx_seq_one_letter_code
_entity_poly.pdbx_strand_id
1 'polypeptide(L)'
;MKRNVSLLLFLVIAVTNLISQRESRLENMHFIPEGKMDDDPNMVVSFPSFWISDQITNKEFQEFWQYAKNRPNDELSWAELTHAPGDPYSSQPVVRSILFSELLKEIPDSTNWPVVNYFGSDQYADKPVIGVSEKLAAYYCIWKTTKVYDNLNEHERDPIYPYIVAPDLKIRYAQICRPELFSEDEVGFRIVIHQ
;
A
#
# COMPACT_ATOMS: atom_id res chain seq x y z
N MET A 1 -14.00 42.65 18.94
CA MET A 1 -14.69 41.36 18.66
C MET A 1 -14.41 40.77 17.27
N LYS A 2 -14.33 41.55 16.18
CA LYS A 2 -14.08 41.01 14.81
C LYS A 2 -12.73 40.31 14.61
N ARG A 3 -11.70 40.69 15.37
CA ARG A 3 -10.33 40.15 15.24
C ARG A 3 -10.16 38.73 15.82
N ASN A 4 -10.97 38.36 16.81
CA ASN A 4 -10.92 37.03 17.44
C ASN A 4 -11.71 35.98 16.64
N VAL A 5 -12.73 36.40 15.88
CA VAL A 5 -13.52 35.52 14.99
C VAL A 5 -12.69 35.07 13.78
N SER A 6 -11.84 35.96 13.26
CA SER A 6 -10.97 35.63 12.11
C SER A 6 -9.93 34.58 12.47
N LEU A 7 -9.30 34.68 13.64
CA LEU A 7 -8.29 33.74 14.13
C LEU A 7 -8.87 32.33 14.38
N LEU A 8 -10.09 32.26 14.90
CA LEU A 8 -10.80 30.98 15.10
C LEU A 8 -11.10 30.29 13.77
N LEU A 9 -11.49 31.05 12.74
CA LEU A 9 -11.81 30.52 11.41
C LEU A 9 -10.56 29.94 10.73
N PHE A 10 -9.42 30.62 10.82
CA PHE A 10 -8.14 30.11 10.29
C PHE A 10 -7.69 28.83 11.01
N LEU A 11 -7.91 28.75 12.33
CA LEU A 11 -7.56 27.56 13.11
C LEU A 11 -8.45 26.36 12.77
N VAL A 12 -9.74 26.58 12.53
CA VAL A 12 -10.66 25.52 12.08
C VAL A 12 -10.27 24.99 10.70
N ILE A 13 -9.93 25.86 9.74
CA ILE A 13 -9.51 25.46 8.39
C ILE A 13 -8.19 24.68 8.42
N ALA A 14 -7.24 25.07 9.27
CA ALA A 14 -5.97 24.35 9.41
C ALA A 14 -6.16 22.94 9.98
N VAL A 15 -7.02 22.79 10.99
CA VAL A 15 -7.32 21.47 11.59
C VAL A 15 -8.07 20.56 10.62
N THR A 16 -9.02 21.09 9.83
CA THR A 16 -9.75 20.28 8.84
C THR A 16 -8.85 19.76 7.72
N ASN A 17 -7.87 20.55 7.29
CA ASN A 17 -6.91 20.12 6.25
C ASN A 17 -6.00 19.00 6.76
N LEU A 18 -5.54 19.08 8.02
CA LEU A 18 -4.68 18.06 8.62
C LEU A 18 -5.41 16.71 8.79
N ILE A 19 -6.68 16.75 9.19
CA ILE A 19 -7.51 15.54 9.36
C ILE A 19 -7.81 14.90 7.99
N SER A 20 -8.19 15.71 7.00
CA SER A 20 -8.54 15.22 5.65
C SER A 20 -7.38 14.50 4.95
N GLN A 21 -6.13 14.92 5.16
CA GLN A 21 -4.97 14.28 4.54
C GLN A 21 -4.52 12.99 5.25
N ARG A 22 -4.71 12.91 6.58
CA ARG A 22 -4.52 11.64 7.30
C ARG A 22 -5.57 10.61 6.89
N GLU A 23 -6.80 11.05 6.65
CA GLU A 23 -7.88 10.22 6.12
C GLU A 23 -7.59 9.71 4.70
N SER A 24 -7.02 10.53 3.81
CA SER A 24 -6.70 10.08 2.44
C SER A 24 -5.61 9.00 2.39
N ARG A 25 -4.63 9.02 3.32
CA ARG A 25 -3.59 7.97 3.41
C ARG A 25 -4.12 6.65 3.96
N LEU A 26 -5.15 6.69 4.79
CA LEU A 26 -5.72 5.50 5.44
C LEU A 26 -7.06 5.11 4.82
N GLU A 27 -7.38 5.64 3.64
CA GLU A 27 -8.59 5.29 2.91
C GLU A 27 -8.59 3.78 2.65
N ASN A 28 -9.65 3.10 3.11
CA ASN A 28 -9.82 1.65 3.04
C ASN A 28 -8.74 0.83 3.78
N MET A 29 -8.12 1.42 4.80
CA MET A 29 -7.16 0.76 5.68
C MET A 29 -7.76 0.53 7.07
N HIS A 30 -7.56 -0.67 7.60
CA HIS A 30 -8.07 -1.11 8.90
C HIS A 30 -6.94 -1.25 9.91
N PHE A 31 -7.13 -0.69 11.10
CA PHE A 31 -6.16 -0.80 12.18
C PHE A 31 -6.19 -2.19 12.82
N ILE A 32 -5.02 -2.82 12.91
CA ILE A 32 -4.78 -4.08 13.61
C ILE A 32 -3.91 -3.76 14.84
N PRO A 33 -4.38 -4.07 16.06
CA PRO A 33 -3.64 -3.77 17.28
C PRO A 33 -2.40 -4.64 17.42
N GLU A 34 -1.42 -4.14 18.17
CA GLU A 34 -0.27 -4.94 18.58
C GLU A 34 -0.69 -6.17 19.38
N GLY A 35 0.11 -7.23 19.33
CA GLY A 35 -0.14 -8.44 20.09
C GLY A 35 0.73 -9.60 19.67
N LYS A 36 0.26 -10.81 19.97
CA LYS A 36 1.02 -12.05 19.78
C LYS A 36 0.13 -13.13 19.20
N MET A 37 0.72 -13.97 18.36
CA MET A 37 0.09 -15.15 17.77
C MET A 37 1.00 -16.35 17.94
N ASP A 38 0.42 -17.48 18.33
CA ASP A 38 1.09 -18.77 18.26
C ASP A 38 1.01 -19.24 16.80
N ASP A 39 2.13 -19.21 16.08
CA ASP A 39 2.17 -19.65 14.67
C ASP A 39 2.43 -21.17 14.55
N ASP A 40 3.19 -21.71 15.51
CA ASP A 40 3.51 -23.14 15.67
C ASP A 40 3.54 -23.44 17.19
N PRO A 41 3.36 -24.68 17.69
CA PRO A 41 3.25 -24.99 19.12
C PRO A 41 4.41 -24.49 19.99
N ASN A 42 5.54 -24.11 19.40
CA ASN A 42 6.70 -23.57 20.10
C ASN A 42 7.16 -22.19 19.58
N MET A 43 6.37 -21.51 18.74
CA MET A 43 6.74 -20.22 18.15
C MET A 43 5.65 -19.16 18.40
N VAL A 44 5.98 -18.22 19.28
CA VAL A 44 5.17 -17.02 19.52
C VAL A 44 5.72 -15.87 18.71
N VAL A 45 4.95 -15.40 17.73
CA VAL A 45 5.32 -14.23 16.91
C VAL A 45 4.69 -12.99 17.54
N SER A 46 5.49 -11.95 17.77
CA SER A 46 5.01 -10.64 18.24
C SER A 46 4.80 -9.71 17.05
N PHE A 47 3.62 -9.09 17.00
CA PHE A 47 3.23 -8.16 15.96
C PHE A 47 3.13 -6.75 16.56
N PRO A 48 3.89 -5.75 16.07
CA PRO A 48 3.56 -4.36 16.34
C PRO A 48 2.21 -4.02 15.68
N SER A 49 1.57 -2.92 16.09
CA SER A 49 0.35 -2.46 15.41
C SER A 49 0.63 -2.11 13.94
N PHE A 50 -0.33 -2.37 13.07
CA PHE A 50 -0.23 -2.02 11.66
C PHE A 50 -1.61 -1.73 11.06
N TRP A 51 -1.60 -1.13 9.87
CA TRP A 51 -2.80 -0.94 9.06
C TRP A 51 -2.78 -1.94 7.91
N ILE A 52 -3.93 -2.54 7.59
CA ILE A 52 -4.11 -3.46 6.46
C ILE A 52 -5.27 -3.00 5.57
N SER A 53 -5.08 -3.04 4.26
CA SER A 53 -6.13 -2.65 3.30
C SER A 53 -7.18 -3.73 3.13
N ASP A 54 -8.33 -3.37 2.55
CA ASP A 54 -9.14 -4.31 1.76
C ASP A 54 -8.35 -4.89 0.57
N GLN A 55 -8.88 -5.90 -0.11
CA GLN A 55 -8.25 -6.40 -1.34
C GLN A 55 -8.17 -5.26 -2.36
N ILE A 56 -7.00 -5.06 -2.97
CA ILE A 56 -6.81 -4.01 -3.97
C ILE A 56 -7.75 -4.25 -5.15
N THR A 57 -8.49 -3.22 -5.53
CA THR A 57 -9.50 -3.32 -6.60
C THR A 57 -8.87 -3.20 -7.99
N ASN A 58 -9.58 -3.66 -9.02
CA ASN A 58 -9.22 -3.42 -10.42
C ASN A 58 -9.06 -1.92 -10.68
N LYS A 59 -9.96 -1.08 -10.18
CA LYS A 59 -9.93 0.37 -10.35
C LYS A 59 -8.66 0.99 -9.78
N GLU A 60 -8.29 0.64 -8.55
CA GLU A 60 -7.06 1.15 -7.93
C GLU A 60 -5.81 0.69 -8.68
N PHE A 61 -5.77 -0.57 -9.09
CA PHE A 61 -4.62 -1.12 -9.80
C PHE A 61 -4.52 -0.61 -11.25
N GLN A 62 -5.66 -0.37 -11.90
CA GLN A 62 -5.72 0.27 -13.21
C GLN A 62 -5.13 1.67 -13.18
N GLU A 63 -5.31 2.43 -12.10
CA GLU A 63 -4.72 3.76 -11.98
C GLU A 63 -3.19 3.69 -12.08
N PHE A 64 -2.57 2.77 -11.35
CA PHE A 64 -1.14 2.47 -11.45
C PHE A 64 -0.75 2.05 -12.87
N TRP A 65 -1.51 1.12 -13.46
CA TRP A 65 -1.22 0.58 -14.79
C TRP A 65 -1.29 1.66 -15.88
N GLN A 66 -2.29 2.54 -15.82
CA GLN A 66 -2.45 3.65 -16.75
C GLN A 66 -1.39 4.74 -16.51
N TYR A 67 -1.02 4.98 -15.25
CA TYR A 67 0.09 5.88 -14.92
C TYR A 67 1.39 5.45 -15.62
N ALA A 68 1.73 4.17 -15.52
CA ALA A 68 2.91 3.59 -16.18
C ALA A 68 2.81 3.65 -17.71
N LYS A 69 1.65 3.29 -18.29
CA LYS A 69 1.41 3.35 -19.75
C LYS A 69 1.61 4.75 -20.34
N ASN A 70 1.20 5.78 -19.62
CA ASN A 70 1.29 7.16 -20.08
C ASN A 70 2.68 7.77 -19.88
N ARG A 71 3.58 7.09 -19.17
CA ARG A 71 4.94 7.55 -18.83
C ARG A 71 5.98 6.46 -19.05
N PRO A 72 6.08 5.84 -20.25
CA PRO A 72 6.91 4.66 -20.46
C PRO A 72 8.43 4.90 -20.27
N ASN A 73 8.86 6.16 -20.34
CA ASN A 73 10.26 6.57 -20.21
C ASN A 73 10.62 7.03 -18.78
N ASP A 74 9.63 7.14 -17.88
CA ASP A 74 9.89 7.49 -16.49
C ASP A 74 10.29 6.24 -15.71
N GLU A 75 10.99 6.44 -14.60
CA GLU A 75 11.47 5.38 -13.72
C GLU A 75 10.65 5.32 -12.43
N LEU A 76 10.37 4.09 -11.98
CA LEU A 76 9.96 3.81 -10.62
C LEU A 76 11.21 3.49 -9.81
N SER A 77 11.52 4.30 -8.81
CA SER A 77 12.74 4.19 -7.99
C SER A 77 12.43 3.91 -6.53
N TRP A 78 13.23 3.06 -5.89
CA TRP A 78 13.10 2.74 -4.46
C TRP A 78 14.47 2.48 -3.82
N ALA A 79 14.54 2.65 -2.49
CA ALA A 79 15.71 2.30 -1.71
C ALA A 79 15.54 0.88 -1.15
N GLU A 80 16.55 0.04 -1.34
CA GLU A 80 16.62 -1.31 -0.79
C GLU A 80 17.79 -1.37 0.20
N LEU A 81 17.58 -1.96 1.39
CA LEU A 81 18.69 -2.19 2.32
C LEU A 81 19.44 -3.43 1.87
N THR A 82 20.71 -3.25 1.54
CA THR A 82 21.61 -4.36 1.21
C THR A 82 22.64 -4.55 2.31
N HIS A 83 22.93 -5.80 2.64
CA HIS A 83 24.00 -6.15 3.56
C HIS A 83 25.32 -6.20 2.79
N ALA A 84 26.37 -5.59 3.33
CA ALA A 84 27.70 -5.75 2.77
C ALA A 84 28.12 -7.24 2.84
N PRO A 85 28.80 -7.79 1.81
CA PRO A 85 29.31 -9.15 1.87
C PRO A 85 30.25 -9.31 3.09
N GLY A 86 29.85 -10.13 4.05
CA GLY A 86 30.64 -10.41 5.26
C GLY A 86 30.32 -9.57 6.50
N ASP A 87 29.37 -8.64 6.43
CA ASP A 87 28.90 -7.90 7.61
C ASP A 87 27.36 -7.78 7.63
N PRO A 88 26.67 -8.63 8.42
CA PRO A 88 25.21 -8.61 8.52
C PRO A 88 24.67 -7.40 9.30
N TYR A 89 25.54 -6.55 9.86
CA TYR A 89 25.13 -5.39 10.66
C TYR A 89 25.28 -4.06 9.91
N SER A 90 25.99 -4.01 8.78
CA SER A 90 26.00 -2.84 7.91
C SER A 90 24.97 -2.99 6.78
N SER A 91 23.80 -2.39 7.01
CA SER A 91 22.82 -2.15 5.94
C SER A 91 23.15 -0.82 5.27
N GLN A 92 23.52 -0.84 3.99
CA GLN A 92 23.59 0.38 3.18
C GLN A 92 22.39 0.45 2.22
N PRO A 93 21.72 1.60 2.14
CA PRO A 93 20.63 1.80 1.18
C PRO A 93 21.22 1.84 -0.23
N VAL A 94 20.73 0.96 -1.10
CA VAL A 94 21.00 0.95 -2.53
C VAL A 94 19.74 1.42 -3.24
N VAL A 95 19.87 2.48 -4.05
CA VAL A 95 18.78 2.93 -4.90
C VAL A 95 18.68 1.99 -6.10
N ARG A 96 17.49 1.41 -6.29
CA ARG A 96 17.10 0.63 -7.45
C ARG A 96 16.08 1.42 -8.26
N SER A 97 16.04 1.18 -9.56
CA SER A 97 14.99 1.73 -10.41
C SER A 97 14.63 0.77 -11.55
N ILE A 98 13.44 0.97 -12.11
CA ILE A 98 12.96 0.28 -13.31
C ILE A 98 12.17 1.25 -14.18
N LEU A 99 12.37 1.22 -15.49
CA LEU A 99 11.54 1.97 -16.44
C LEU A 99 10.11 1.41 -16.46
N PHE A 100 9.11 2.28 -16.55
CA PHE A 100 7.73 1.83 -16.67
C PHE A 100 7.51 0.98 -17.92
N SER A 101 8.20 1.25 -19.04
CA SER A 101 8.16 0.39 -20.23
C SER A 101 8.65 -1.04 -19.98
N GLU A 102 9.65 -1.23 -19.11
CA GLU A 102 10.14 -2.55 -18.71
C GLU A 102 9.16 -3.23 -17.75
N LEU A 103 8.61 -2.48 -16.79
CA LEU A 103 7.58 -2.95 -15.86
C LEU A 103 6.34 -3.45 -16.60
N LEU A 104 5.88 -2.76 -17.65
CA LEU A 104 4.68 -3.09 -18.41
C LEU A 104 4.78 -4.42 -19.19
N LYS A 105 5.97 -5.04 -19.24
CA LYS A 105 6.14 -6.41 -19.76
C LYS A 105 5.59 -7.46 -18.80
N GLU A 106 5.48 -7.14 -17.51
CA GLU A 106 4.87 -7.97 -16.47
C GLU A 106 3.34 -7.76 -16.48
N ILE A 107 2.65 -8.44 -17.40
CA ILE A 107 1.20 -8.30 -17.56
C ILE A 107 0.48 -9.18 -16.53
N PRO A 108 -0.63 -8.71 -15.92
CA PRO A 108 -1.46 -9.57 -15.08
C PRO A 108 -1.92 -10.84 -15.80
N ASP A 109 -1.76 -12.00 -15.15
CA ASP A 109 -2.15 -13.29 -15.67
C ASP A 109 -3.69 -13.40 -15.75
N SER A 110 -4.19 -13.62 -16.96
CA SER A 110 -5.62 -13.72 -17.23
C SER A 110 -6.18 -15.14 -17.15
N THR A 111 -5.33 -16.15 -16.90
CA THR A 111 -5.72 -17.57 -16.91
C THR A 111 -6.90 -17.87 -15.97
N ASN A 112 -6.96 -17.21 -14.82
CA ASN A 112 -7.99 -17.41 -13.79
C ASN A 112 -9.04 -16.29 -13.76
N TRP A 113 -9.12 -15.45 -14.80
CA TRP A 113 -10.13 -14.40 -14.83
C TRP A 113 -11.52 -14.98 -15.06
N PRO A 114 -12.54 -14.49 -14.34
CA PRO A 114 -13.92 -14.97 -14.54
C PRO A 114 -14.44 -14.61 -15.94
N VAL A 115 -13.91 -13.56 -16.56
CA VAL A 115 -14.22 -13.11 -17.92
C VAL A 115 -13.00 -12.49 -18.61
N VAL A 116 -12.96 -12.53 -19.94
CA VAL A 116 -11.82 -12.07 -20.77
C VAL A 116 -11.41 -10.61 -20.48
N ASN A 117 -12.36 -9.72 -20.20
CA ASN A 117 -12.10 -8.30 -19.92
C ASN A 117 -12.28 -7.94 -18.44
N TYR A 118 -11.99 -8.87 -17.53
CA TYR A 118 -12.18 -8.65 -16.10
C TYR A 118 -11.43 -7.41 -15.60
N PHE A 119 -10.13 -7.34 -15.89
CA PHE A 119 -9.30 -6.23 -15.42
C PHE A 119 -9.68 -4.89 -16.04
N GLY A 120 -10.14 -4.85 -17.30
CA GLY A 120 -10.36 -3.62 -18.07
C GLY A 120 -11.78 -3.08 -18.08
N SER A 121 -12.74 -3.76 -17.43
CA SER A 121 -14.17 -3.42 -17.53
C SER A 121 -14.68 -2.68 -16.31
N ASP A 122 -15.44 -1.60 -16.53
CA ASP A 122 -16.07 -0.79 -15.47
C ASP A 122 -17.00 -1.60 -14.57
N GLN A 123 -17.63 -2.66 -15.11
CA GLN A 123 -18.50 -3.55 -14.34
C GLN A 123 -17.75 -4.24 -13.17
N TYR A 124 -16.44 -4.45 -13.33
CA TYR A 124 -15.59 -5.12 -12.35
C TYR A 124 -14.62 -4.15 -11.67
N ALA A 125 -14.83 -2.84 -11.79
CA ALA A 125 -13.94 -1.80 -11.26
C ALA A 125 -13.69 -1.98 -9.76
N ASP A 126 -14.73 -2.21 -8.97
CA ASP A 126 -14.65 -2.37 -7.51
C ASP A 126 -14.42 -3.82 -7.07
N LYS A 127 -14.07 -4.72 -8.00
CA LYS A 127 -13.72 -6.12 -7.69
C LYS A 127 -12.22 -6.28 -7.46
N PRO A 128 -11.77 -7.28 -6.67
CA PRO A 128 -10.35 -7.52 -6.42
C PRO A 128 -9.56 -7.70 -7.71
N VAL A 129 -8.40 -7.07 -7.82
CA VAL A 129 -7.47 -7.36 -8.90
C VAL A 129 -6.86 -8.76 -8.69
N ILE A 130 -6.84 -9.57 -9.75
CA ILE A 130 -6.34 -10.96 -9.71
C ILE A 130 -5.34 -11.20 -10.84
N GLY A 131 -4.46 -12.19 -10.66
CA GLY A 131 -3.38 -12.48 -11.62
C GLY A 131 -2.20 -11.53 -11.54
N VAL A 132 -2.10 -10.73 -10.47
CA VAL A 132 -0.94 -9.85 -10.23
C VAL A 132 0.16 -10.65 -9.56
N SER A 133 1.36 -10.67 -10.15
CA SER A 133 2.52 -11.33 -9.54
C SER A 133 3.00 -10.55 -8.30
N GLU A 134 3.68 -11.24 -7.37
CA GLU A 134 4.26 -10.59 -6.17
C GLU A 134 5.15 -9.40 -6.54
N LYS A 135 5.96 -9.56 -7.59
CA LYS A 135 6.83 -8.50 -8.13
C LYS A 135 6.01 -7.28 -8.58
N LEU A 136 4.93 -7.50 -9.31
CA LEU A 136 4.08 -6.42 -9.79
C LEU A 136 3.28 -5.75 -8.67
N ALA A 137 2.83 -6.53 -7.67
CA ALA A 137 2.22 -6.00 -6.45
C ALA A 137 3.21 -5.15 -5.64
N ALA A 138 4.48 -5.55 -5.56
CA ALA A 138 5.52 -4.75 -4.92
C ALA A 138 5.75 -3.42 -5.64
N TYR A 139 5.77 -3.40 -6.98
CA TYR A 139 5.86 -2.15 -7.73
C TYR A 139 4.65 -1.24 -7.53
N TYR A 140 3.44 -1.81 -7.46
CA TYR A 140 2.24 -1.05 -7.10
C TYR A 140 2.41 -0.39 -5.72
N CYS A 141 2.93 -1.11 -4.73
CA CYS A 141 3.18 -0.58 -3.38
C CYS A 141 4.21 0.56 -3.37
N ILE A 142 5.30 0.42 -4.13
CA ILE A 142 6.31 1.48 -4.29
C ILE A 142 5.67 2.71 -4.93
N TRP A 143 4.95 2.53 -6.04
CA TRP A 143 4.27 3.63 -6.73
C TRP A 143 3.22 4.32 -5.83
N LYS A 144 2.42 3.55 -5.09
CA LYS A 144 1.41 4.09 -4.17
C LYS A 144 2.07 4.89 -3.05
N THR A 145 3.23 4.43 -2.56
CA THR A 145 4.04 5.17 -1.59
C THR A 145 4.52 6.51 -2.16
N THR A 146 5.11 6.50 -3.37
CA THR A 146 5.58 7.72 -4.05
C THR A 146 4.43 8.68 -4.34
N LYS A 147 3.32 8.19 -4.88
CA LYS A 147 2.12 8.98 -5.17
C LYS A 147 1.56 9.65 -3.93
N VAL A 148 1.49 8.94 -2.80
CA VAL A 148 1.06 9.54 -1.53
C VAL A 148 2.08 10.57 -1.04
N TYR A 149 3.38 10.27 -1.11
CA TYR A 149 4.46 11.19 -0.74
C TYR A 149 4.40 12.50 -1.53
N ASP A 150 4.23 12.43 -2.84
CA ASP A 150 4.21 13.58 -3.75
C ASP A 150 3.00 14.50 -3.51
N ASN A 151 1.93 13.97 -2.91
CA ASN A 151 0.73 14.72 -2.56
C ASN A 151 0.79 15.38 -1.17
N LEU A 152 1.85 15.18 -0.37
CA LEU A 152 2.02 15.80 0.95
C LEU A 152 2.85 17.10 0.87
N ASN A 153 2.52 18.08 1.73
CA ASN A 153 3.35 19.27 1.87
C ASN A 153 4.68 18.93 2.57
N GLU A 154 5.71 19.74 2.38
CA GLU A 154 7.06 19.48 2.93
C GLU A 154 7.08 19.24 4.45
N HIS A 155 6.21 19.92 5.20
CA HIS A 155 6.09 19.78 6.65
C HIS A 155 5.31 18.53 7.11
N GLU A 156 4.65 17.84 6.19
CA GLU A 156 3.85 16.63 6.44
C GLU A 156 4.58 15.35 6.01
N ARG A 157 5.79 15.51 5.45
CA ARG A 157 6.72 14.42 5.08
C ARG A 157 7.44 13.85 6.32
N ASP A 158 6.74 13.72 7.44
CA ASP A 158 7.15 12.86 8.56
C ASP A 158 7.21 11.41 8.05
N PRO A 159 7.97 10.49 8.67
CA PRO A 159 8.45 9.30 7.96
C PRO A 159 7.29 8.51 7.34
N ILE A 160 7.24 8.53 6.01
CA ILE A 160 6.23 7.76 5.29
C ILE A 160 6.63 6.30 5.41
N TYR A 161 5.97 5.61 6.33
CA TYR A 161 5.94 4.16 6.31
C TYR A 161 5.45 3.69 4.93
N PRO A 162 6.28 2.95 4.19
CA PRO A 162 5.95 2.51 2.84
C PRO A 162 4.77 1.54 2.90
N TYR A 163 3.95 1.58 1.85
CA TYR A 163 3.07 0.46 1.58
C TYR A 163 3.93 -0.74 1.19
N ILE A 164 3.60 -1.90 1.71
CA ILE A 164 4.17 -3.18 1.28
C ILE A 164 3.05 -4.17 1.04
N VAL A 165 3.30 -5.19 0.22
CA VAL A 165 2.37 -6.31 0.08
C VAL A 165 2.21 -6.96 1.45
N ALA A 166 0.97 -7.24 1.86
CA ALA A 166 0.66 -7.83 3.16
C ALA A 166 1.32 -9.21 3.28
N PRO A 167 2.27 -9.42 4.21
CA PRO A 167 2.84 -10.75 4.45
C PRO A 167 1.78 -11.70 5.02
N ASP A 168 1.84 -12.98 4.66
CA ASP A 168 0.87 -14.01 5.11
C ASP A 168 0.69 -14.05 6.63
N LEU A 169 1.78 -13.91 7.38
CA LEU A 169 1.74 -13.85 8.85
C LEU A 169 0.89 -12.69 9.37
N LYS A 170 0.96 -11.52 8.72
CA LYS A 170 0.13 -10.37 9.08
C LYS A 170 -1.33 -10.56 8.68
N ILE A 171 -1.60 -11.20 7.53
CA ILE A 171 -2.96 -11.53 7.11
C ILE A 171 -3.59 -12.48 8.14
N ARG A 172 -2.90 -13.56 8.51
CA ARG A 172 -3.38 -14.52 9.52
C ARG A 172 -3.63 -13.86 10.87
N TYR A 173 -2.70 -13.03 11.34
CA TYR A 173 -2.91 -12.30 12.58
C TYR A 173 -4.10 -11.33 12.50
N ALA A 174 -4.24 -10.61 11.39
CA ALA A 174 -5.39 -9.73 11.16
C ALA A 174 -6.72 -10.50 11.12
N GLN A 175 -6.76 -11.70 10.54
CA GLN A 175 -7.94 -12.59 10.56
C GLN A 175 -8.35 -12.99 11.97
N ILE A 176 -7.40 -13.21 12.88
CA ILE A 176 -7.70 -13.49 14.29
C ILE A 176 -8.29 -12.26 14.97
N CYS A 177 -7.70 -11.07 14.74
CA CYS A 177 -8.14 -9.84 15.38
C CYS A 177 -9.47 -9.31 14.85
N ARG A 178 -9.72 -9.46 13.54
CA ARG A 178 -10.78 -8.81 12.77
C ARG A 178 -11.30 -9.75 11.66
N PRO A 179 -11.87 -10.92 12.00
CA PRO A 179 -12.30 -11.91 11.01
C PRO A 179 -13.35 -11.38 10.03
N GLU A 180 -14.14 -10.38 10.43
CA GLU A 180 -15.17 -9.75 9.60
C GLU A 180 -14.62 -8.99 8.39
N LEU A 181 -13.31 -8.72 8.34
CA LEU A 181 -12.66 -8.07 7.20
C LEU A 181 -12.30 -9.04 6.07
N PHE A 182 -12.39 -10.35 6.31
CA PHE A 182 -11.89 -11.38 5.39
C PHE A 182 -13.02 -12.27 4.90
N SER A 183 -13.00 -12.54 3.59
CA SER A 183 -13.87 -13.56 2.99
C SER A 183 -13.16 -14.92 2.90
N GLU A 184 -13.91 -16.02 2.78
CA GLU A 184 -13.30 -17.34 2.53
C GLU A 184 -12.76 -17.49 1.10
N ASP A 185 -13.22 -16.65 0.17
CA ASP A 185 -12.92 -16.70 -1.27
C ASP A 185 -12.05 -15.53 -1.75
N GLU A 186 -11.14 -15.04 -0.90
CA GLU A 186 -10.19 -14.00 -1.33
C GLU A 186 -9.24 -14.52 -2.41
N VAL A 187 -9.05 -13.70 -3.45
CA VAL A 187 -8.28 -14.04 -4.65
C VAL A 187 -7.32 -12.94 -5.09
N GLY A 188 -7.44 -11.74 -4.52
CA GLY A 188 -6.55 -10.61 -4.73
C GLY A 188 -5.51 -10.46 -3.64
N PHE A 189 -4.74 -9.38 -3.69
CA PHE A 189 -3.75 -9.05 -2.67
C PHE A 189 -4.16 -7.86 -1.82
N ARG A 190 -3.60 -7.77 -0.62
CA ARG A 190 -3.74 -6.65 0.32
C ARG A 190 -2.39 -5.97 0.53
N ILE A 191 -2.42 -4.73 1.01
CA ILE A 191 -1.22 -3.98 1.38
C ILE A 191 -1.26 -3.60 2.85
N VAL A 192 -0.09 -3.40 3.46
CA VAL A 192 0.03 -2.97 4.86
C VAL A 192 0.92 -1.75 4.99
N ILE A 193 0.71 -1.00 6.07
CA ILE A 193 1.58 0.08 6.54
C ILE A 193 1.94 -0.20 8.00
N HIS A 194 3.22 -0.09 8.36
CA HIS A 194 3.68 -0.23 9.74
C HIS A 194 3.55 1.11 10.50
N GLN A 195 3.45 1.05 11.83
CA GLN A 195 3.70 2.18 12.72
C GLN A 195 4.99 1.94 13.51
#